data_AF-A0A2V8RCN4-F1
#
_entry.id   AF-A0A2V8RCN4-F1
#
_cell.length_a   1.000
_cell.length_b   1.000
_cell.length_c   1.000
_cell.angle_alpha   90.00
_cell.angle_beta   90.00
_cell.angle_gamma   90.00
#
_symmetry.space_group_name_H-M   'P 1'
#
loop_
_entity.id
_entity.type
_entity.pdbx_description
1 polymer ?
#
loop_
_entity_poly.entity_id
_entity_poly.type
_entity_poly.pdbx_seq_one_letter_code
_entity_poly.pdbx_strand_id
1 'polypeptide(L)'
;MNFSPAPMMRRFLLRLLPHALVCVVACGAVHAQTQTPTPQADEDDEPDFIVPARPTASNPAEFQRPGVLQLEYGFNGNWRAPANSSEQDTPLALRFAVSRRLLLEFDGDTPLSQAADGVRVTGAGDTQLGVQAVLQHEARSRPGVALAYYIKLPSASAAKGLGTGRVDHSLIALVSKKLGRTDFDFNAIYLLAGRTTDDGHASSGQAALAASRNVTRRFGVQGELSGFSRNDAQPGAMFGLGVVTYQVNRRLVFDGGLRAGLTRDAPRVGAVAGLTVGIADLYRHHGKRH
;
A
#
# COMPACT_ATOMS: atom_id res chain seq x y z
N MET A 1 -2.13 54.07 -41.62
CA MET A 1 -3.53 53.78 -42.00
C MET A 1 -3.97 52.58 -41.21
N ASN A 2 -4.73 52.85 -40.15
CA ASN A 2 -5.44 51.87 -39.33
C ASN A 2 -6.59 51.29 -40.13
N PHE A 3 -6.81 49.98 -40.09
CA PHE A 3 -8.16 49.41 -40.15
C PHE A 3 -8.19 48.04 -39.47
N SER A 4 -8.81 48.02 -38.28
CA SER A 4 -9.67 46.94 -37.81
C SER A 4 -10.95 47.65 -37.31
N PRO A 5 -12.16 47.09 -37.48
CA PRO A 5 -12.67 46.19 -36.42
C PRO A 5 -13.67 45.08 -36.85
N ALA A 6 -13.58 43.94 -36.15
CA ALA A 6 -14.64 43.13 -35.49
C ALA A 6 -15.88 42.59 -36.29
N PRO A 7 -16.79 41.81 -35.66
CA PRO A 7 -16.63 40.45 -35.14
C PRO A 7 -17.76 39.49 -35.61
N MET A 8 -17.55 38.16 -35.64
CA MET A 8 -18.67 37.20 -35.77
C MET A 8 -18.41 35.86 -35.08
N MET A 9 -18.93 35.76 -33.86
CA MET A 9 -19.90 34.75 -33.40
C MET A 9 -19.75 33.30 -33.92
N ARG A 10 -19.35 32.35 -33.06
CA ARG A 10 -20.27 31.38 -32.41
C ARG A 10 -19.52 30.34 -31.58
N ARG A 11 -20.09 30.11 -30.40
CA ARG A 11 -19.74 29.14 -29.35
C ARG A 11 -19.78 27.71 -29.89
N PHE A 12 -18.78 26.89 -29.57
CA PHE A 12 -18.85 25.43 -29.69
C PHE A 12 -18.24 24.76 -28.44
N LEU A 13 -19.10 23.98 -27.77
CA LEU A 13 -18.94 22.88 -26.79
C LEU A 13 -17.84 23.00 -25.70
N LEU A 14 -18.14 23.10 -24.40
CA LEU A 14 -19.01 22.31 -23.50
C LEU A 14 -18.51 20.87 -23.25
N ARG A 15 -17.99 20.67 -22.03
CA ARG A 15 -17.92 19.44 -21.19
C ARG A 15 -16.96 18.31 -21.61
N LEU A 16 -15.90 18.14 -20.82
CA LEU A 16 -15.29 16.84 -20.55
C LEU A 16 -15.12 16.67 -19.02
N LEU A 17 -15.89 15.75 -18.47
CA LEU A 17 -15.83 15.18 -17.12
C LEU A 17 -16.32 13.71 -17.27
N PRO A 18 -16.02 12.82 -16.33
CA PRO A 18 -15.07 11.71 -16.45
C PRO A 18 -15.78 10.35 -16.51
N HIS A 19 -15.16 9.32 -17.11
CA HIS A 19 -15.72 7.97 -17.07
C HIS A 19 -14.61 6.91 -16.96
N ALA A 20 -14.43 6.37 -15.76
CA ALA A 20 -13.91 5.02 -15.55
C ALA A 20 -14.27 4.53 -14.14
N LEU A 21 -15.53 4.15 -13.93
CA LEU A 21 -15.92 3.23 -12.85
C LEU A 21 -17.24 2.53 -13.22
N VAL A 22 -17.15 1.27 -13.66
CA VAL A 22 -18.28 0.34 -13.81
C VAL A 22 -17.75 -1.02 -13.33
N CYS A 23 -18.02 -1.38 -12.07
CA CYS A 23 -19.10 -2.26 -11.58
C CYS A 23 -18.85 -3.75 -11.81
N VAL A 24 -18.71 -4.49 -10.70
CA VAL A 24 -19.38 -5.79 -10.51
C VAL A 24 -19.94 -5.81 -9.08
N VAL A 25 -21.25 -5.61 -8.95
CA VAL A 25 -22.04 -5.90 -7.75
C VAL A 25 -22.95 -7.06 -8.11
N ALA A 26 -22.82 -8.18 -7.39
CA ALA A 26 -23.81 -9.25 -7.41
C ALA A 26 -24.70 -9.12 -6.18
N CYS A 27 -26.01 -9.04 -6.42
CA CYS A 27 -27.08 -8.92 -5.44
C CYS A 27 -27.20 -10.14 -4.51
N GLY A 28 -27.54 -9.85 -3.26
CA GLY A 28 -28.31 -10.74 -2.38
C GLY A 28 -29.19 -9.88 -1.48
N ALA A 29 -30.48 -9.82 -1.78
CA ALA A 29 -31.47 -9.11 -0.97
C ALA A 29 -31.83 -9.95 0.26
N VAL A 30 -31.61 -9.40 1.46
CA VAL A 30 -32.22 -9.89 2.70
C VAL A 30 -32.85 -8.68 3.38
N HIS A 31 -34.18 -8.70 3.46
CA HIS A 31 -34.94 -7.80 4.33
C HIS A 31 -34.63 -8.15 5.78
N ALA A 32 -34.12 -7.19 6.55
CA ALA A 32 -34.06 -7.27 7.99
C ALA A 32 -34.56 -5.95 8.60
N GLN A 33 -35.43 -6.11 9.58
CA GLN A 33 -36.27 -5.10 10.22
C GLN A 33 -35.46 -3.98 10.88
N THR A 34 -36.01 -2.76 10.80
CA THR A 34 -35.53 -1.55 11.50
C THR A 34 -35.64 -1.71 13.02
N GLN A 35 -34.51 -1.77 13.70
CA GLN A 35 -34.38 -1.40 15.11
C GLN A 35 -33.53 -0.14 15.17
N THR A 36 -34.10 0.93 15.71
CA THR A 36 -33.42 2.22 15.93
C THR A 36 -32.47 2.08 17.13
N PRO A 37 -31.14 2.19 16.98
CA PRO A 37 -30.25 2.25 18.13
C PRO A 37 -30.17 3.69 18.62
N THR A 38 -30.37 3.84 19.94
CA THR A 38 -30.11 5.03 20.75
C THR A 38 -28.70 5.60 20.46
N PRO A 39 -28.49 6.94 20.40
CA PRO A 39 -27.16 7.49 20.15
C PRO A 39 -26.25 7.24 21.37
N GLN A 40 -25.34 6.29 21.26
CA GLN A 40 -24.14 6.23 22.10
C GLN A 40 -23.11 7.16 21.47
N ALA A 41 -22.56 8.08 22.25
CA ALA A 41 -21.47 8.95 21.83
C ALA A 41 -20.26 8.12 21.38
N ASP A 42 -19.99 8.16 20.07
CA ASP A 42 -18.73 7.98 19.33
C ASP A 42 -17.60 7.16 20.01
N GLU A 43 -17.78 5.85 20.17
CA GLU A 43 -16.66 4.89 20.22
C GLU A 43 -16.04 4.67 18.82
N ASP A 44 -16.73 5.09 17.75
CA ASP A 44 -16.35 4.84 16.34
C ASP A 44 -15.27 5.79 15.76
N ASP A 45 -14.85 6.83 16.49
CA ASP A 45 -13.87 7.85 16.03
C ASP A 45 -12.44 7.69 16.61
N GLU A 46 -12.21 6.67 17.45
CA GLU A 46 -10.87 6.34 17.92
C GLU A 46 -10.15 5.47 16.88
N PRO A 47 -8.92 5.82 16.44
CA PRO A 47 -8.19 5.00 15.48
C PRO A 47 -7.88 3.64 16.09
N ASP A 48 -7.82 2.62 15.24
CA ASP A 48 -7.51 1.27 15.67
C ASP A 48 -6.11 1.18 16.30
N PHE A 49 -5.94 0.23 17.22
CA PHE A 49 -4.65 0.03 17.89
C PHE A 49 -3.56 -0.41 16.92
N ILE A 50 -3.92 -1.18 15.89
CA ILE A 50 -3.07 -1.46 14.72
C ILE A 50 -3.89 -1.26 13.45
N VAL A 51 -3.23 -0.81 12.38
CA VAL A 51 -3.80 -0.74 11.04
C VAL A 51 -2.78 -1.39 10.10
N PRO A 52 -2.96 -2.66 9.74
CA PRO A 52 -2.04 -3.36 8.84
C PRO A 52 -1.90 -2.66 7.49
N ALA A 53 -0.67 -2.43 7.05
CA ALA A 53 -0.36 -2.06 5.67
C ALA A 53 0.00 -3.31 4.81
N ARG A 54 0.21 -4.45 5.46
CA ARG A 54 0.51 -5.73 4.81
C ARG A 54 -0.72 -6.60 4.57
N PRO A 55 -0.65 -7.54 3.61
CA PRO A 55 0.47 -7.79 2.68
C PRO A 55 0.26 -7.17 1.29
N THR A 56 -0.63 -6.19 1.17
CA THR A 56 -0.91 -5.48 -0.08
C THR A 56 0.19 -4.50 -0.47
N ALA A 57 0.27 -4.16 -1.76
CA ALA A 57 1.08 -3.04 -2.23
C ALA A 57 0.40 -1.68 -1.95
N SER A 58 -0.92 -1.68 -1.79
CA SER A 58 -1.69 -0.54 -1.31
C SER A 58 -1.69 -0.49 0.21
N ASN A 59 -1.38 0.70 0.73
CA ASN A 59 -1.40 1.06 2.13
C ASN A 59 -2.65 1.89 2.41
N PRO A 60 -3.28 1.76 3.59
CA PRO A 60 -4.34 2.67 3.97
C PRO A 60 -3.85 4.11 4.17
N ALA A 61 -4.70 5.08 3.82
CA ALA A 61 -4.45 6.51 4.02
C ALA A 61 -4.44 6.88 5.51
N GLU A 62 -5.21 6.16 6.32
CA GLU A 62 -5.18 6.25 7.78
C GLU A 62 -4.33 5.13 8.37
N PHE A 63 -3.92 5.28 9.62
CA PHE A 63 -3.02 4.35 10.27
C PHE A 63 -3.35 4.24 11.76
N GLN A 64 -2.58 3.42 12.47
CA GLN A 64 -2.79 3.12 13.88
C GLN A 64 -2.81 4.36 14.78
N ARG A 65 -3.44 4.22 15.94
CA ARG A 65 -3.57 5.30 16.92
C ARG A 65 -2.21 5.93 17.30
N PRO A 66 -2.21 7.24 17.64
CA PRO A 66 -1.00 7.93 18.08
C PRO A 66 -0.31 7.23 19.26
N GLY A 67 1.02 7.24 19.25
CA GLY A 67 1.88 6.61 20.24
C GLY A 67 2.15 5.14 19.97
N VAL A 68 1.41 4.47 19.07
CA VAL A 68 1.67 3.06 18.78
C VAL A 68 2.85 2.89 17.84
N LEU A 69 3.80 2.05 18.29
CA LEU A 69 4.80 1.43 17.45
C LEU A 69 4.27 0.08 16.98
N GLN A 70 4.06 -0.05 15.68
CA GLN A 70 3.61 -1.26 15.00
C GLN A 70 4.78 -1.91 14.26
N LEU A 71 4.94 -3.22 14.45
CA LEU A 71 5.85 -4.07 13.71
C LEU A 71 5.05 -4.91 12.71
N GLU A 72 5.60 -5.03 11.54
CA GLU A 72 5.05 -5.76 10.42
C GLU A 72 6.13 -6.67 9.86
N TYR A 73 5.95 -7.98 9.97
CA TYR A 73 7.00 -8.95 9.62
C TYR A 73 6.42 -10.14 8.87
N GLY A 74 7.17 -10.69 7.91
CA GLY A 74 6.72 -11.88 7.21
C GLY A 74 7.61 -12.26 6.04
N PHE A 75 7.03 -12.86 5.03
CA PHE A 75 7.69 -13.49 3.91
C PHE A 75 6.97 -13.12 2.61
N ASN A 76 7.73 -12.78 1.56
CA ASN A 76 7.24 -12.85 0.19
C ASN A 76 8.07 -13.85 -0.60
N GLY A 77 7.39 -14.59 -1.48
CA GLY A 77 8.03 -15.40 -2.50
C GLY A 77 7.39 -15.14 -3.85
N ASN A 78 8.21 -14.94 -4.87
CA ASN A 78 7.83 -14.83 -6.27
C ASN A 78 8.60 -15.88 -7.07
N TRP A 79 7.93 -16.59 -7.97
CA TRP A 79 8.54 -17.64 -8.78
C TRP A 79 8.18 -17.51 -10.25
N ARG A 80 9.05 -18.05 -11.10
CA ARG A 80 8.88 -18.10 -12.56
C ARG A 80 8.76 -16.69 -13.16
N ALA A 81 9.69 -15.80 -12.81
CA ALA A 81 9.85 -14.52 -13.49
C ALA A 81 10.75 -14.69 -14.73
N PRO A 82 10.68 -13.78 -15.73
CA PRO A 82 11.54 -13.88 -16.92
C PRO A 82 13.04 -13.82 -16.61
N ALA A 83 13.45 -12.93 -15.69
CA ALA A 83 14.85 -12.74 -15.32
C ALA A 83 15.31 -13.61 -14.14
N ASN A 84 14.38 -13.94 -13.22
CA ASN A 84 14.66 -14.69 -12.00
C ASN A 84 13.76 -15.92 -11.90
N SER A 85 14.36 -17.10 -11.68
CA SER A 85 13.60 -18.32 -11.39
C SER A 85 12.83 -18.23 -10.07
N SER A 86 13.41 -17.54 -9.07
CA SER A 86 12.75 -17.21 -7.81
C SER A 86 13.35 -15.96 -7.16
N GLU A 87 12.51 -15.21 -6.46
CA GLU A 87 12.90 -14.12 -5.57
C GLU A 87 12.10 -14.26 -4.27
N GLN A 88 12.79 -14.22 -3.14
CA GLN A 88 12.19 -14.39 -1.83
C GLN A 88 12.80 -13.39 -0.87
N ASP A 89 11.97 -12.80 -0.03
CA ASP A 89 12.40 -11.86 0.99
C ASP A 89 11.66 -12.07 2.30
N THR A 90 12.15 -11.37 3.32
CA THR A 90 11.52 -11.29 4.63
C THR A 90 11.34 -9.81 4.96
N PRO A 91 10.21 -9.21 4.51
CA PRO A 91 9.93 -7.81 4.76
C PRO A 91 9.70 -7.56 6.24
N LEU A 92 10.28 -6.47 6.72
CA LEU A 92 10.12 -5.91 8.05
C LEU A 92 9.76 -4.43 7.91
N ALA A 93 8.67 -4.02 8.54
CA ALA A 93 8.27 -2.62 8.64
C ALA A 93 8.06 -2.23 10.11
N LEU A 94 8.58 -1.08 10.51
CA LEU A 94 8.30 -0.41 11.77
C LEU A 94 7.54 0.87 11.46
N ARG A 95 6.32 0.97 11.97
CA ARG A 95 5.39 2.08 11.72
C ARG A 95 5.11 2.76 13.06
N PHE A 96 5.49 4.02 13.22
CA PHE A 96 5.29 4.80 14.44
C PHE A 96 4.35 5.99 14.21
N ALA A 97 3.15 5.92 14.77
CA ALA A 97 2.15 6.97 14.66
C ALA A 97 2.48 8.10 15.64
N VAL A 98 3.16 9.15 15.17
CA VAL A 98 3.55 10.32 15.97
C VAL A 98 2.32 11.12 16.39
N SER A 99 1.34 11.26 15.48
CA SER A 99 0.08 11.95 15.75
C SER A 99 -1.02 11.31 14.91
N ARG A 100 -2.26 11.83 14.97
CA ARG A 100 -3.33 11.36 14.06
C ARG A 100 -3.02 11.65 12.59
N ARG A 101 -2.04 12.51 12.29
CA ARG A 101 -1.75 12.99 10.93
C ARG A 101 -0.33 12.74 10.46
N LEU A 102 0.54 12.19 11.32
CA LEU A 102 1.93 11.94 10.96
C LEU A 102 2.35 10.53 11.39
N LEU A 103 2.79 9.76 10.42
CA LEU A 103 3.36 8.43 10.58
C LEU A 103 4.81 8.45 10.10
N LEU A 104 5.69 7.82 10.87
CA LEU A 104 7.08 7.55 10.50
C LEU A 104 7.23 6.06 10.22
N GLU A 105 8.01 5.74 9.19
CA GLU A 105 8.18 4.37 8.73
C GLU A 105 9.66 4.04 8.51
N PHE A 106 10.00 2.81 8.84
CA PHE A 106 11.26 2.17 8.51
C PHE A 106 10.92 0.81 7.90
N ASP A 107 11.46 0.52 6.72
CA ASP A 107 11.22 -0.73 6.01
C ASP A 107 12.55 -1.36 5.62
N GLY A 108 12.59 -2.68 5.60
CA GLY A 108 13.75 -3.41 5.10
C GLY A 108 13.42 -4.87 4.79
N ASP A 109 14.12 -5.43 3.82
CA ASP A 109 13.92 -6.79 3.35
C ASP A 109 15.12 -7.64 3.74
N THR A 110 15.04 -8.44 4.81
CA THR A 110 16.19 -9.20 5.27
C THR A 110 15.82 -10.56 5.89
N PRO A 111 16.29 -11.69 5.30
CA PRO A 111 17.12 -11.78 4.10
C PRO A 111 16.33 -11.54 2.80
N LEU A 112 17.02 -11.07 1.75
CA LEU A 112 16.63 -11.13 0.34
C LEU A 112 17.43 -12.23 -0.35
N SER A 113 16.76 -13.08 -1.11
CA SER A 113 17.35 -14.17 -1.88
C SER A 113 16.80 -14.19 -3.31
N GLN A 114 17.71 -14.11 -4.29
CA GLN A 114 17.39 -14.19 -5.70
C GLN A 114 18.06 -15.41 -6.32
N ALA A 115 17.37 -16.06 -7.26
CA ALA A 115 17.93 -17.18 -8.02
C ALA A 115 17.67 -17.02 -9.52
N ALA A 116 18.74 -17.02 -10.30
CA ALA A 116 18.74 -16.94 -11.76
C ALA A 116 19.74 -17.97 -12.31
N ASP A 117 19.39 -18.64 -13.41
CA ASP A 117 20.24 -19.62 -14.10
C ASP A 117 20.90 -20.67 -13.19
N GLY A 118 20.15 -21.14 -12.17
CA GLY A 118 20.62 -22.15 -11.21
C GLY A 118 21.56 -21.62 -10.11
N VAL A 119 21.93 -20.34 -10.15
CA VAL A 119 22.74 -19.67 -9.12
C VAL A 119 21.81 -18.95 -8.14
N ARG A 120 22.10 -19.04 -6.85
CA ARG A 120 21.40 -18.31 -5.79
C ARG A 120 22.33 -17.33 -5.10
N VAL A 121 21.84 -16.11 -4.90
CA VAL A 121 22.51 -15.07 -4.12
C VAL A 121 21.57 -14.65 -2.99
N THR A 122 22.12 -14.52 -1.79
CA THR A 122 21.37 -14.15 -0.58
C THR A 122 22.15 -13.10 0.23
N GLY A 123 21.43 -12.15 0.80
CA GLY A 123 21.98 -11.12 1.69
C GLY A 123 20.88 -10.21 2.22
N ALA A 124 21.26 -9.07 2.80
CA ALA A 124 20.30 -8.03 3.16
C ALA A 124 19.86 -7.25 1.92
N GLY A 125 18.59 -6.89 1.87
CA GLY A 125 18.01 -5.95 0.92
C GLY A 125 18.25 -4.49 1.31
N ASP A 126 17.72 -3.59 0.48
CA ASP A 126 17.78 -2.15 0.73
C ASP A 126 16.82 -1.77 1.86
N THR A 127 17.18 -0.74 2.61
CA THR A 127 16.35 -0.17 3.68
C THR A 127 15.64 1.08 3.16
N GLN A 128 14.42 1.34 3.63
CA GLN A 128 13.67 2.55 3.29
C GLN A 128 13.27 3.30 4.55
N LEU A 129 13.20 4.62 4.43
CA LEU A 129 12.63 5.50 5.44
C LEU A 129 11.44 6.22 4.83
N GLY A 130 10.32 6.21 5.54
CA GLY A 130 9.06 6.77 5.07
C GLY A 130 8.46 7.79 6.03
N VAL A 131 7.71 8.72 5.45
CA VAL A 131 6.79 9.58 6.18
C VAL A 131 5.45 9.60 5.46
N GLN A 132 4.36 9.43 6.20
CA GLN A 132 3.00 9.57 5.70
C GLN A 132 2.26 10.68 6.47
N ALA A 133 1.62 11.58 5.73
CA ALA A 133 0.88 12.71 6.23
C ALA A 133 -0.61 12.60 5.85
N VAL A 134 -1.49 12.48 6.84
CA VAL A 134 -2.95 12.48 6.61
C VAL A 134 -3.42 13.92 6.38
N LEU A 135 -3.83 14.21 5.15
CA LEU A 135 -4.39 15.50 4.77
C LEU A 135 -5.86 15.57 5.19
N GLN A 136 -6.58 14.47 5.01
CA GLN A 136 -7.99 14.35 5.29
C GLN A 136 -8.32 12.98 5.86
N HIS A 137 -9.02 12.95 7.00
CA HIS A 137 -9.59 11.72 7.53
C HIS A 137 -10.83 11.32 6.75
N GLU A 138 -11.01 10.01 6.59
CA GLU A 138 -12.22 9.40 6.08
C GLU A 138 -13.40 9.80 6.97
N ALA A 139 -14.54 9.99 6.32
CA ALA A 139 -15.82 10.11 7.02
C ALA A 139 -16.91 9.67 6.06
N ARG A 140 -18.13 9.44 6.54
CA ARG A 140 -19.25 8.97 5.70
C ARG A 140 -19.37 9.64 4.32
N SER A 141 -19.23 10.97 4.22
CA SER A 141 -19.37 11.74 2.98
C SER A 141 -18.10 11.94 2.14
N ARG A 142 -16.92 11.55 2.63
CA ARG A 142 -15.63 11.86 1.97
C ARG A 142 -14.59 10.76 2.17
N PRO A 143 -13.64 10.57 1.24
CA PRO A 143 -12.55 9.62 1.44
C PRO A 143 -11.50 10.17 2.40
N GLY A 144 -10.74 9.25 3.01
CA GLY A 144 -9.46 9.56 3.63
C GLY A 144 -8.42 9.80 2.56
N VAL A 145 -7.55 10.79 2.75
CA VAL A 145 -6.50 11.18 1.81
C VAL A 145 -5.21 11.45 2.56
N ALA A 146 -4.14 10.81 2.11
CA ALA A 146 -2.80 11.02 2.62
C ALA A 146 -1.79 11.16 1.49
N LEU A 147 -0.65 11.76 1.81
CA LEU A 147 0.55 11.73 0.99
C LEU A 147 1.65 11.02 1.77
N ALA A 148 2.42 10.18 1.09
CA ALA A 148 3.62 9.60 1.67
C ALA A 148 4.83 9.85 0.78
N TYR A 149 5.98 9.91 1.43
CA TYR A 149 7.27 9.98 0.77
C TYR A 149 8.20 8.95 1.39
N TYR A 150 8.85 8.16 0.54
CA TYR A 150 9.86 7.20 0.94
C TYR A 150 11.19 7.50 0.24
N ILE A 151 12.27 7.31 0.97
CA ILE A 151 13.63 7.28 0.45
C ILE A 151 14.22 5.89 0.68
N LYS A 152 14.68 5.27 -0.41
CA LYS A 152 15.44 4.01 -0.34
C LYS A 152 16.91 4.34 -0.15
N LEU A 153 17.53 3.74 0.87
CA LEU A 153 18.96 3.83 1.13
C LEU A 153 19.68 2.63 0.50
N PRO A 154 20.84 2.82 -0.15
CA PRO A 154 21.57 1.76 -0.82
C PRO A 154 22.36 0.88 0.17
N SER A 155 21.64 0.16 1.03
CA SER A 155 22.23 -0.71 2.07
C SER A 155 22.47 -2.14 1.59
N ALA A 156 21.84 -2.57 0.50
CA ALA A 156 22.07 -3.88 -0.10
C ALA A 156 23.42 -3.94 -0.83
N SER A 157 23.94 -5.17 -0.97
CA SER A 157 25.20 -5.40 -1.66
C SER A 157 25.06 -5.28 -3.18
N ALA A 158 25.42 -4.12 -3.74
CA ALA A 158 25.49 -3.90 -5.18
C ALA A 158 26.46 -4.86 -5.89
N ALA A 159 27.59 -5.20 -5.27
CA ALA A 159 28.55 -6.17 -5.80
C ALA A 159 27.98 -7.59 -5.93
N LYS A 160 26.91 -7.90 -5.20
CA LYS A 160 26.18 -9.18 -5.28
C LYS A 160 24.93 -9.08 -6.15
N GLY A 161 24.63 -7.91 -6.71
CA GLY A 161 23.40 -7.65 -7.45
C GLY A 161 22.12 -7.57 -6.59
N LEU A 162 22.25 -7.52 -5.26
CA LEU A 162 21.09 -7.48 -4.33
C LEU A 162 20.45 -6.08 -4.21
N GLY A 163 21.12 -5.06 -4.74
CA GLY A 163 20.59 -3.70 -4.86
C GLY A 163 21.39 -2.93 -5.90
N THR A 164 20.93 -1.73 -6.22
CA THR A 164 21.53 -0.92 -7.29
C THR A 164 22.71 -0.08 -6.82
N GLY A 165 22.93 0.04 -5.51
CA GLY A 165 23.88 0.99 -4.93
C GLY A 165 23.44 2.45 -5.09
N ARG A 166 22.16 2.68 -5.44
CA ARG A 166 21.58 4.01 -5.67
C ARG A 166 20.42 4.28 -4.71
N VAL A 167 20.24 5.56 -4.42
CA VAL A 167 19.06 6.08 -3.71
C VAL A 167 17.89 6.12 -4.67
N ASP A 168 16.71 5.74 -4.18
CA ASP A 168 15.45 5.91 -4.90
C ASP A 168 14.50 6.78 -4.09
N HIS A 169 13.58 7.45 -4.77
CA HIS A 169 12.55 8.29 -4.16
C HIS A 169 11.16 7.85 -4.62
N SER A 170 10.23 7.73 -3.69
CA SER A 170 8.84 7.39 -3.99
C SER A 170 7.91 8.45 -3.41
N LEU A 171 7.05 9.04 -4.24
CA LEU A 171 5.95 9.89 -3.81
C LEU A 171 4.65 9.11 -4.00
N ILE A 172 3.81 9.06 -2.97
CA ILE A 172 2.60 8.24 -2.95
C ILE A 172 1.42 9.13 -2.59
N ALA A 173 0.37 9.08 -3.39
CA ALA A 173 -0.96 9.55 -3.01
C ALA A 173 -1.82 8.36 -2.59
N LEU A 174 -2.39 8.42 -1.39
CA LEU A 174 -3.19 7.36 -0.79
C LEU A 174 -4.62 7.85 -0.62
N VAL A 175 -5.58 7.04 -1.02
CA VAL A 175 -7.01 7.31 -0.89
C VAL A 175 -7.70 6.09 -0.30
N SER A 176 -8.34 6.25 0.85
CA SER A 176 -9.09 5.20 1.52
C SER A 176 -10.57 5.55 1.62
N LYS A 177 -11.43 4.56 1.43
CA LYS A 177 -12.87 4.74 1.64
C LYS A 177 -13.53 3.44 2.09
N LYS A 178 -14.31 3.55 3.16
CA LYS A 178 -15.22 2.48 3.58
C LYS A 178 -16.55 2.61 2.86
N LEU A 179 -16.94 1.56 2.14
CA LEU A 179 -18.23 1.44 1.46
C LEU A 179 -18.98 0.23 2.01
N GLY A 180 -19.98 0.49 2.85
CA GLY A 180 -20.71 -0.56 3.55
C GLY A 180 -19.80 -1.30 4.53
N ARG A 181 -19.47 -2.56 4.22
CA ARG A 181 -18.61 -3.43 5.04
C ARG A 181 -17.24 -3.70 4.40
N THR A 182 -16.93 -3.00 3.32
CA THR A 182 -15.69 -3.19 2.56
C THR A 182 -14.89 -1.91 2.60
N ASP A 183 -13.64 -2.03 2.99
CA ASP A 183 -12.65 -0.98 2.98
C ASP A 183 -11.90 -1.06 1.64
N PHE A 184 -11.73 0.09 0.99
CA PHE A 184 -11.02 0.23 -0.27
C PHE A 184 -9.83 1.16 -0.08
N ASP A 185 -8.67 0.74 -0.54
CA ASP A 185 -7.43 1.50 -0.49
C ASP A 185 -6.84 1.61 -1.89
N PHE A 186 -6.63 2.84 -2.35
CA PHE A 186 -6.03 3.14 -3.64
C PHE A 186 -4.76 3.96 -3.45
N ASN A 187 -3.66 3.45 -4.02
CA ASN A 187 -2.37 4.13 -4.02
C ASN A 187 -1.95 4.45 -5.45
N ALA A 188 -1.55 5.69 -5.69
CA ALA A 188 -0.84 6.13 -6.89
C ALA A 188 0.58 6.54 -6.51
N ILE A 189 1.57 5.89 -7.13
CA ILE A 189 2.99 6.01 -6.77
C ILE A 189 3.74 6.59 -7.97
N TYR A 190 4.57 7.59 -7.71
CA TYR A 190 5.58 8.07 -8.63
C TYR A 190 6.96 7.71 -8.07
N LEU A 191 7.66 6.83 -8.78
CA LEU A 191 8.99 6.34 -8.41
C LEU A 191 10.04 7.06 -9.25
N LEU A 192 11.11 7.50 -8.59
CA LEU A 192 12.36 7.96 -9.18
C LEU A 192 13.46 7.00 -8.74
N ALA A 193 13.77 6.02 -9.58
CA ALA A 193 14.82 5.03 -9.34
C ALA A 193 16.17 5.56 -9.80
N GLY A 194 17.20 5.51 -8.95
CA GLY A 194 18.53 6.01 -9.31
C GLY A 194 19.16 5.17 -10.44
N ARG A 195 19.67 5.82 -11.49
CA ARG A 195 20.30 5.13 -12.62
C ARG A 195 21.64 4.50 -12.23
N THR A 196 21.91 3.31 -12.74
CA THR A 196 23.19 2.62 -12.52
C THR A 196 24.25 2.99 -13.56
N THR A 197 23.83 3.27 -14.80
CA THR A 197 24.71 3.54 -15.95
C THR A 197 24.94 5.02 -16.24
N ASP A 198 24.05 5.90 -15.78
CA ASP A 198 24.05 7.33 -16.07
C ASP A 198 23.71 8.14 -14.83
N ASP A 199 23.83 9.47 -14.92
CA ASP A 199 23.39 10.38 -13.86
C ASP A 199 21.84 10.48 -13.79
N GLY A 200 21.35 10.79 -12.59
CA GLY A 200 19.93 11.08 -12.34
C GLY A 200 19.05 9.85 -12.09
N HIS A 201 17.75 10.00 -12.38
CA HIS A 201 16.72 9.01 -12.02
C HIS A 201 15.86 8.60 -13.23
N ALA A 202 15.50 7.32 -13.26
CA ALA A 202 14.48 6.72 -14.09
C ALA A 202 13.11 6.88 -13.42
N SER A 203 12.15 7.51 -14.09
CA SER A 203 10.81 7.70 -13.53
C SER A 203 9.82 6.61 -13.95
N SER A 204 9.00 6.11 -13.04
CA SER A 204 7.85 5.24 -13.35
C SER A 204 6.63 5.56 -12.50
N GLY A 205 5.46 5.19 -13.00
CA GLY A 205 4.21 5.22 -12.26
C GLY A 205 3.83 3.83 -11.76
N GLN A 206 3.26 3.75 -10.57
CA GLN A 206 2.64 2.53 -10.04
C GLN A 206 1.26 2.83 -9.49
N ALA A 207 0.40 1.82 -9.49
CA ALA A 207 -0.92 1.92 -8.89
C ALA A 207 -1.28 0.59 -8.22
N ALA A 208 -1.97 0.68 -7.09
CA ALA A 208 -2.53 -0.46 -6.39
C ALA A 208 -3.93 -0.12 -5.88
N LEU A 209 -4.85 -1.07 -6.02
CA LEU A 209 -6.20 -1.00 -5.47
C LEU A 209 -6.49 -2.28 -4.69
N ALA A 210 -6.66 -2.16 -3.38
CA ALA A 210 -7.14 -3.23 -2.53
C ALA A 210 -8.58 -3.04 -2.09
N ALA A 211 -9.24 -4.17 -1.87
CA ALA A 211 -10.51 -4.26 -1.17
C ALA A 211 -10.38 -5.28 -0.05
N SER A 212 -10.73 -4.91 1.17
CA SER A 212 -10.73 -5.81 2.33
C SER A 212 -12.08 -5.82 3.03
N ARG A 213 -12.44 -6.98 3.62
CA ARG A 213 -13.61 -7.09 4.50
C ARG A 213 -13.40 -8.12 5.58
N ASN A 214 -13.95 -7.85 6.77
CA ASN A 214 -14.11 -8.87 7.80
C ASN A 214 -15.30 -9.77 7.46
N VAL A 215 -15.05 -11.07 7.36
CA VAL A 215 -16.08 -12.11 7.13
C VAL A 215 -16.67 -12.57 8.46
N THR A 216 -15.82 -12.67 9.48
CA THR A 216 -16.23 -12.94 10.87
C THR A 216 -15.50 -11.97 11.80
N ARG A 217 -15.68 -12.12 13.13
CA ARG A 217 -14.93 -11.33 14.12
C ARG A 217 -13.42 -11.60 14.11
N ARG A 218 -12.98 -12.73 13.56
CA ARG A 218 -11.55 -13.12 13.54
C ARG A 218 -10.99 -13.28 12.14
N PHE A 219 -11.82 -13.56 11.13
CA PHE A 219 -11.36 -13.82 9.78
C PHE A 219 -11.75 -12.68 8.85
N GLY A 220 -10.75 -12.17 8.13
CA GLY A 220 -10.93 -11.23 7.03
C GLY A 220 -10.44 -11.82 5.71
N VAL A 221 -10.86 -11.19 4.62
CA VAL A 221 -10.36 -11.46 3.27
C VAL A 221 -9.98 -10.15 2.61
N GLN A 222 -8.96 -10.19 1.79
CA GLN A 222 -8.48 -9.06 1.01
C GLN A 222 -8.13 -9.51 -0.40
N GLY A 223 -8.41 -8.65 -1.37
CA GLY A 223 -7.97 -8.80 -2.76
C GLY A 223 -7.34 -7.51 -3.25
N GLU A 224 -6.30 -7.62 -4.07
CA GLU A 224 -5.64 -6.46 -4.67
C GLU A 224 -5.34 -6.69 -6.15
N LEU A 225 -5.47 -5.60 -6.91
CA LEU A 225 -4.86 -5.44 -8.22
C LEU A 225 -3.78 -4.35 -8.12
N SER A 226 -2.55 -4.68 -8.49
CA SER A 226 -1.44 -3.74 -8.47
C SER A 226 -0.57 -3.84 -9.71
N GLY A 227 0.20 -2.81 -10.00
CA GLY A 227 1.14 -2.83 -11.11
C GLY A 227 1.95 -1.55 -11.26
N PHE A 228 2.98 -1.64 -12.09
CA PHE A 228 3.90 -0.54 -12.39
C PHE A 228 4.18 -0.44 -13.88
N SER A 229 4.36 0.79 -14.35
CA SER A 229 4.69 1.10 -15.73
C SER A 229 6.13 0.72 -16.04
N ARG A 230 6.39 0.35 -17.30
CA ARG A 230 7.75 0.22 -17.81
C ARG A 230 8.49 1.56 -17.74
N ASN A 231 9.78 1.52 -17.40
CA ASN A 231 10.72 2.60 -17.64
C ASN A 231 11.97 2.06 -18.35
N ASP A 232 13.01 2.88 -18.45
CA ASP A 232 14.32 2.56 -19.03
C ASP A 232 15.13 1.55 -18.20
N ALA A 233 14.78 1.33 -16.92
CA ALA A 233 15.47 0.41 -16.01
C ALA A 233 14.71 -0.91 -15.73
N GLN A 234 13.39 -0.94 -15.90
CA GLN A 234 12.54 -2.06 -15.47
C GLN A 234 11.33 -2.26 -16.40
N PRO A 235 10.98 -3.51 -16.75
CA PRO A 235 9.74 -3.81 -17.46
C PRO A 235 8.50 -3.47 -16.61
N GLY A 236 7.35 -3.30 -17.26
CA GLY A 236 6.09 -3.10 -16.54
C GLY A 236 5.43 -4.41 -16.14
N ALA A 237 4.80 -4.46 -14.97
CA ALA A 237 4.14 -5.66 -14.47
C ALA A 237 2.78 -5.35 -13.83
N MET A 238 1.87 -6.32 -13.86
CA MET A 238 0.62 -6.28 -13.07
C MET A 238 0.44 -7.59 -12.31
N PHE A 239 -0.19 -7.49 -11.14
CA PHE A 239 -0.38 -8.58 -10.19
C PHE A 239 -1.79 -8.58 -9.63
N GLY A 240 -2.34 -9.78 -9.46
CA GLY A 240 -3.48 -10.02 -8.58
C GLY A 240 -3.01 -10.67 -7.28
N LEU A 241 -3.58 -10.27 -6.16
CA LEU A 241 -3.30 -10.85 -4.84
C LEU A 241 -4.62 -11.20 -4.15
N GLY A 242 -4.67 -12.37 -3.53
CA GLY A 242 -5.77 -12.79 -2.65
C GLY A 242 -5.23 -13.28 -1.30
N VAL A 243 -5.80 -12.76 -0.21
CA VAL A 243 -5.27 -12.92 1.15
C VAL A 243 -6.41 -13.25 2.12
N VAL A 244 -6.09 -14.09 3.11
CA VAL A 244 -6.89 -14.31 4.30
C VAL A 244 -6.15 -13.73 5.50
N THR A 245 -6.89 -13.07 6.39
CA THR A 245 -6.36 -12.55 7.65
C THR A 245 -7.00 -13.23 8.85
N TYR A 246 -6.24 -13.38 9.93
CA TYR A 246 -6.69 -13.93 11.20
C TYR A 246 -6.33 -13.01 12.37
N GLN A 247 -7.33 -12.30 12.88
CA GLN A 247 -7.21 -11.41 14.04
C GLN A 247 -7.17 -12.22 15.33
N VAL A 248 -6.02 -12.21 16.01
CA VAL A 248 -5.84 -12.88 17.31
C VAL A 248 -6.46 -12.04 18.42
N ASN A 249 -6.13 -10.74 18.43
CA ASN A 249 -6.63 -9.75 19.39
C ASN A 249 -6.40 -8.34 18.79
N ARG A 250 -6.79 -7.27 19.49
CA ARG A 250 -6.64 -5.87 19.00
C ARG A 250 -5.21 -5.44 18.67
N ARG A 251 -4.18 -6.22 19.02
CA ARG A 251 -2.77 -5.91 18.79
C ARG A 251 -2.09 -6.82 17.80
N LEU A 252 -2.67 -7.95 17.40
CA LEU A 252 -2.01 -8.97 16.58
C LEU A 252 -2.97 -9.56 15.55
N VAL A 253 -2.54 -9.52 14.30
CA VAL A 253 -3.18 -10.19 13.16
C VAL A 253 -2.13 -10.96 12.37
N PHE A 254 -2.52 -12.12 11.86
CA PHE A 254 -1.75 -12.87 10.87
C PHE A 254 -2.39 -12.70 9.49
N ASP A 255 -1.57 -12.76 8.45
CA ASP A 255 -2.00 -12.73 7.06
C ASP A 255 -1.30 -13.82 6.25
N GLY A 256 -1.97 -14.28 5.19
CA GLY A 256 -1.42 -15.23 4.25
C GLY A 256 -2.20 -15.25 2.94
N GLY A 257 -1.50 -15.37 1.82
CA GLY A 257 -2.11 -15.23 0.51
C GLY A 257 -1.26 -15.71 -0.66
N LEU A 258 -1.87 -15.66 -1.84
CA LEU A 258 -1.27 -16.03 -3.11
C LEU A 258 -1.34 -14.86 -4.10
N ARG A 259 -0.26 -14.68 -4.85
CA ARG A 259 -0.11 -13.68 -5.89
C ARG A 259 -0.04 -14.35 -7.26
N ALA A 260 -0.66 -13.74 -8.27
CA ALA A 260 -0.59 -14.16 -9.66
C ALA A 260 -0.10 -12.99 -10.53
N GLY A 261 0.87 -13.25 -11.41
CA GLY A 261 1.29 -12.28 -12.42
C GLY A 261 0.32 -12.25 -13.59
N LEU A 262 -0.14 -11.04 -13.95
CA LEU A 262 -1.17 -10.83 -14.98
C LEU A 262 -0.60 -10.36 -16.32
N THR A 263 0.67 -9.96 -16.36
CA THR A 263 1.37 -9.56 -17.60
C THR A 263 2.55 -10.48 -17.90
N ARG A 264 3.06 -10.44 -19.14
CA ARG A 264 4.17 -11.30 -19.58
C ARG A 264 5.44 -11.12 -18.74
N ASP A 265 5.72 -9.91 -18.30
CA ASP A 265 6.97 -9.61 -17.60
C ASP A 265 6.89 -9.85 -16.07
N ALA A 266 5.70 -10.17 -15.55
CA ALA A 266 5.47 -10.46 -14.13
C ALA A 266 5.85 -11.91 -13.75
N PRO A 267 6.42 -12.15 -12.55
CA PRO A 267 6.46 -13.48 -11.93
C PRO A 267 5.08 -14.16 -11.99
N ARG A 268 5.03 -15.43 -12.40
CA ARG A 268 3.74 -16.10 -12.64
C ARG A 268 2.96 -16.38 -11.37
N VAL A 269 3.66 -16.78 -10.31
CA VAL A 269 3.06 -17.17 -9.04
C VAL A 269 3.87 -16.61 -7.89
N GLY A 270 3.19 -16.26 -6.81
CA GLY A 270 3.81 -15.82 -5.58
C GLY A 270 2.96 -16.20 -4.37
N ALA A 271 3.57 -16.09 -3.20
CA ALA A 271 2.94 -16.35 -1.91
C ALA A 271 3.43 -15.33 -0.90
N VAL A 272 2.55 -14.97 0.02
CA VAL A 272 2.85 -14.06 1.13
C VAL A 272 2.34 -14.69 2.42
N ALA A 273 3.05 -14.44 3.51
CA ALA A 273 2.59 -14.75 4.85
C ALA A 273 3.26 -13.83 5.85
N GLY A 274 2.55 -13.44 6.90
CA GLY A 274 3.11 -12.50 7.86
C GLY A 274 2.24 -12.25 9.07
N LEU A 275 2.67 -11.24 9.81
CA LEU A 275 1.98 -10.71 10.96
C LEU A 275 2.12 -9.19 11.02
N THR A 276 1.12 -8.57 11.62
CA THR A 276 1.16 -7.20 12.09
C THR A 276 0.91 -7.19 13.60
N VAL A 277 1.79 -6.52 14.35
CA VAL A 277 1.70 -6.44 15.80
C VAL A 277 2.02 -5.06 16.35
N GLY A 278 1.16 -4.54 17.22
CA GLY A 278 1.41 -3.31 17.96
C GLY A 278 2.28 -3.62 19.19
N ILE A 279 3.59 -3.35 19.09
CA ILE A 279 4.58 -3.77 20.09
C ILE A 279 4.69 -2.82 21.28
N ALA A 280 4.33 -1.55 21.11
CA ALA A 280 4.33 -0.57 22.20
C ALA A 280 3.28 0.52 21.98
N ASP A 281 2.85 1.16 23.08
CA ASP A 281 2.11 2.43 23.09
C ASP A 281 2.91 3.41 23.96
N LEU A 282 3.65 4.30 23.30
CA LEU A 282 4.63 5.19 23.94
C LEU A 282 3.99 6.42 24.59
N TYR A 283 2.70 6.69 24.33
CA TYR A 283 1.99 7.84 24.91
C TYR A 283 1.12 7.45 26.09
N ARG A 284 0.86 6.15 26.29
CA ARG A 284 0.16 5.68 27.46
C ARG A 284 1.10 5.68 28.67
N HIS A 285 0.95 6.70 29.53
CA HIS A 285 1.62 6.71 30.83
C HIS A 285 1.25 5.45 31.61
N HIS A 286 2.27 4.73 32.09
CA HIS A 286 2.11 3.72 33.14
C HIS A 286 1.64 4.45 34.40
N GLY A 287 0.32 4.48 34.62
CA GLY A 287 -0.23 4.85 35.91
C GLY A 287 0.37 3.92 36.96
N LYS A 288 1.15 4.48 37.89
CA LYS A 288 1.63 3.75 39.07
C LYS A 288 0.42 3.05 39.70
N ARG A 289 0.43 1.73 39.70
CA ARG A 289 -0.40 0.96 40.63
C ARG A 289 0.13 1.27 42.02
N HIS A 290 -0.57 2.13 42.74
CA HIS A 290 -0.44 2.23 44.20
C HIS A 290 -1.10 1.01 44.84
#